data_AF-A0AB32TI40-F1
#
_entry.id   AF-A0AB32TI40-F1
#
_cell.length_a   1.000
_cell.length_b   1.000
_cell.length_c   1.000
_cell.angle_alpha   90.00
_cell.angle_beta   90.00
_cell.angle_gamma   90.00
#
_symmetry.space_group_name_H-M   'P 1'
#
loop_
_entity.id
_entity.type
_entity.pdbx_description
1 polymer ?
#
loop_
_entity_poly.entity_id
_entity_poly.type
_entity_poly.pdbx_seq_one_letter_code
_entity_poly.pdbx_strand_id
1 'polypeptide(L)'
;MMTLRRSQRTRTLPGHLRDFLLERHLKNAAVLPALRPAAPVPPVGECLQEEPLSIHGRSVEEYQGIYRSVMDSTVKKPAGRYTLQKGLEVKQRLWEKLGRPALLETEQPDGRVLITEIRSESSVPPQIKVDISKEPLPKEPRRKRPRH
;
A
#
# COMPACT_ATOMS: atom_id res chain seq x y z
N MET A 1 -19.43 -20.06 24.29
CA MET A 1 -19.83 -19.47 22.99
C MET A 1 -20.31 -18.04 23.24
N MET A 2 -19.64 -17.02 22.71
CA MET A 2 -20.13 -15.63 22.73
C MET A 2 -19.98 -15.05 21.33
N THR A 3 -21.12 -14.76 20.70
CA THR A 3 -21.24 -14.18 19.36
C THR A 3 -21.05 -12.66 19.41
N LEU A 4 -19.99 -12.16 18.78
CA LEU A 4 -19.71 -10.72 18.67
C LEU A 4 -20.54 -10.13 17.51
N ARG A 5 -21.69 -9.52 17.82
CA ARG A 5 -22.50 -8.77 16.84
C ARG A 5 -21.73 -7.54 16.35
N ARG A 6 -21.34 -7.55 15.08
CA ARG A 6 -20.64 -6.45 14.39
C ARG A 6 -21.66 -5.36 14.04
N SER A 7 -21.82 -4.37 14.91
CA SER A 7 -22.62 -3.16 14.60
C SER A 7 -21.87 -2.32 13.57
N GLN A 8 -22.33 -2.34 12.32
CA GLN A 8 -21.84 -1.47 11.26
C GLN A 8 -22.25 -0.02 11.58
N ARG A 9 -21.34 0.75 12.17
CA ARG A 9 -21.47 2.21 12.26
C ARG A 9 -20.96 2.82 10.97
N THR A 10 -21.85 3.10 10.02
CA THR A 10 -21.59 4.02 8.93
C THR A 10 -21.41 5.41 9.52
N ARG A 11 -20.16 5.79 9.81
CA ARG A 11 -19.82 7.16 10.20
C ARG A 11 -19.84 8.03 8.95
N THR A 12 -20.99 8.63 8.65
CA THR A 12 -21.06 9.79 7.75
C THR A 12 -20.21 10.90 8.35
N LEU A 13 -19.18 11.34 7.63
CA LEU A 13 -18.33 12.45 8.07
C LEU A 13 -19.12 13.77 8.02
N PRO A 14 -18.98 14.65 9.02
CA PRO A 14 -19.57 15.98 8.98
C PRO A 14 -19.15 16.76 7.73
N GLY A 15 -20.07 17.52 7.10
CA GLY A 15 -19.82 18.24 5.84
C GLY A 15 -18.54 19.09 5.85
N HIS A 16 -18.31 19.85 6.92
CA HIS A 16 -17.10 20.68 7.07
C HIS A 16 -15.78 19.89 7.07
N LEU A 17 -15.79 18.64 7.54
CA LEU A 17 -14.62 17.76 7.48
C LEU A 17 -14.41 17.24 6.06
N ARG A 18 -15.48 17.02 5.30
CA ARG A 18 -15.42 16.59 3.90
C ARG A 18 -14.79 17.67 3.03
N ASP A 19 -15.20 18.92 3.19
CA ASP A 19 -14.65 20.05 2.44
C ASP A 19 -13.17 20.28 2.77
N PHE A 20 -12.80 20.21 4.06
CA PHE A 20 -11.40 20.29 4.49
C PHE A 20 -10.53 19.17 3.92
N LEU A 21 -11.06 17.94 3.86
CA LEU A 21 -10.34 16.82 3.25
C LEU A 21 -10.21 17.01 1.74
N LEU A 22 -11.27 17.44 1.05
CA LEU A 22 -11.24 17.70 -0.38
C LEU A 22 -10.21 18.78 -0.74
N GLU A 23 -10.21 19.90 0.00
CA GLU A 23 -9.25 20.99 -0.18
C GLU A 23 -7.81 20.50 0.05
N ARG A 24 -7.60 19.66 1.08
CA ARG A 24 -6.29 19.03 1.31
C ARG A 24 -5.89 18.08 0.18
N HIS A 25 -6.82 17.29 -0.35
CA HIS A 25 -6.56 16.38 -1.46
C HIS A 25 -6.21 17.13 -2.74
N LEU A 26 -6.96 18.19 -3.07
CA LEU A 26 -6.68 19.06 -4.21
C LEU A 26 -5.29 19.71 -4.11
N LYS A 27 -4.91 20.21 -2.92
CA LYS A 27 -3.58 20.80 -2.71
C LYS A 27 -2.43 19.78 -2.78
N ASN A 28 -2.72 18.53 -2.44
CA ASN A 28 -1.71 17.45 -2.45
C ASN A 28 -1.74 16.62 -3.74
N ALA A 29 -2.67 16.87 -4.65
CA ALA A 29 -2.79 16.10 -5.89
C ALA A 29 -1.54 16.35 -6.75
N ALA A 30 -0.93 15.27 -7.22
CA ALA A 30 0.16 15.37 -8.18
C ALA A 30 -0.39 15.92 -9.51
N VAL A 31 0.29 16.89 -10.10
CA VAL A 31 0.00 17.34 -11.46
C VAL A 31 0.51 16.26 -12.40
N LEU A 32 -0.39 15.39 -12.85
CA LEU A 32 -0.07 14.35 -13.82
C LEU A 32 0.03 15.00 -15.21
N PRO A 33 1.06 14.69 -16.01
CA PRO A 33 1.12 15.17 -17.39
C PRO A 33 -0.09 14.64 -18.17
N ALA A 34 -0.60 15.45 -19.10
CA ALA A 34 -1.64 15.00 -20.01
C ALA A 34 -1.10 13.80 -20.80
N LEU A 35 -1.62 12.60 -20.50
CA LEU A 35 -1.28 11.40 -21.25
C LEU A 35 -1.82 11.60 -22.66
N ARG A 36 -0.95 11.43 -23.66
CA ARG A 36 -1.38 11.39 -25.06
C ARG A 36 -2.41 10.27 -25.18
N PRO A 37 -3.53 10.46 -25.89
CA PRO A 37 -4.47 9.36 -26.13
C PRO A 37 -3.68 8.17 -26.64
N ALA A 38 -3.69 7.07 -25.89
CA ALA A 38 -3.04 5.85 -26.34
C ALA A 38 -3.64 5.51 -27.70
N ALA A 39 -2.80 5.18 -28.68
CA ALA A 39 -3.25 4.64 -29.95
C ALA A 39 -4.25 3.50 -29.67
N PRO A 40 -5.33 3.36 -30.46
CA PRO A 40 -6.39 2.40 -30.18
C PRO A 40 -5.77 1.00 -30.03
N VAL A 41 -5.65 0.57 -28.78
CA VAL A 41 -5.21 -0.77 -28.45
C VAL A 41 -6.36 -1.67 -28.94
N PRO A 42 -6.09 -2.66 -29.81
CA PRO A 42 -7.13 -3.59 -30.23
C PRO A 42 -7.79 -4.16 -28.97
N PRO A 43 -9.13 -4.34 -28.99
CA PRO A 43 -9.87 -4.77 -27.81
C PRO A 43 -9.18 -6.03 -27.28
N VAL A 44 -8.51 -5.89 -26.13
CA VAL A 44 -7.94 -7.02 -25.42
C VAL A 44 -9.13 -7.91 -25.16
N GLY A 45 -9.13 -9.06 -25.82
CA GLY A 45 -10.25 -9.99 -25.85
C GLY A 45 -10.80 -10.18 -24.46
N GLU A 46 -12.13 -10.08 -24.38
CA GLU A 46 -13.01 -10.65 -23.37
C GLU A 46 -12.30 -10.95 -22.06
N CYS A 47 -12.43 -10.01 -21.11
CA CYS A 47 -12.14 -10.14 -19.67
C CYS A 47 -11.85 -11.59 -19.29
N LEU A 48 -10.59 -12.01 -19.44
CA LEU A 48 -10.16 -13.36 -19.13
C LEU A 48 -10.60 -13.57 -17.69
N GLN A 49 -11.55 -14.49 -17.51
CA GLN A 49 -12.08 -15.03 -16.26
C GLN A 49 -11.45 -14.35 -15.06
N GLU A 50 -12.17 -13.45 -14.38
CA GLU A 50 -11.67 -12.68 -13.24
C GLU A 50 -11.10 -13.64 -12.20
N GLU A 51 -9.81 -13.94 -12.34
CA GLU A 51 -9.13 -14.88 -11.47
C GLU A 51 -9.11 -14.22 -10.10
N PRO A 52 -9.54 -14.93 -9.04
CA PRO A 52 -9.58 -14.35 -7.71
C PRO A 52 -8.24 -13.68 -7.39
N LEU A 53 -8.31 -12.40 -7.00
CA LEU A 53 -7.12 -11.60 -6.71
C LEU A 53 -6.18 -12.34 -5.77
N SER A 54 -4.95 -12.58 -6.24
CA SER A 54 -3.89 -13.18 -5.45
C SER A 54 -2.77 -12.18 -5.19
N ILE A 55 -2.11 -12.32 -4.05
CA ILE A 55 -0.97 -11.50 -3.63
C ILE A 55 0.18 -12.46 -3.37
N HIS A 56 1.22 -12.44 -4.21
CA HIS A 56 2.35 -13.39 -4.15
C HIS A 56 1.91 -14.87 -4.22
N GLY A 57 0.94 -15.16 -5.09
CA GLY A 57 0.35 -16.51 -5.22
C GLY A 57 -0.48 -16.97 -4.03
N ARG A 58 -0.86 -16.06 -3.12
CA ARG A 58 -1.71 -16.33 -1.96
C ARG A 58 -3.07 -15.65 -2.11
N SER A 59 -4.12 -16.24 -1.54
CA SER A 59 -5.40 -15.55 -1.46
C SER A 59 -5.29 -14.30 -0.57
N VAL A 60 -6.22 -13.36 -0.74
CA VAL A 60 -6.28 -12.16 0.10
C VAL A 60 -6.40 -12.52 1.59
N GLU A 61 -7.17 -13.56 1.93
CA GLU A 61 -7.35 -14.05 3.30
C GLU A 61 -6.05 -14.62 3.88
N GLU A 62 -5.33 -15.43 3.10
CA GLU A 62 -4.03 -15.97 3.50
C GLU A 62 -3.01 -14.84 3.74
N TYR A 63 -2.92 -13.89 2.80
CA TYR A 63 -2.05 -12.73 2.92
C TYR A 63 -2.39 -11.90 4.18
N GLN A 64 -3.67 -11.68 4.46
CA GLN A 64 -4.11 -10.99 5.68
C GLN A 64 -3.67 -11.75 6.95
N GLY A 65 -3.76 -13.08 6.95
CA GLY A 65 -3.28 -13.92 8.05
C GLY A 65 -1.78 -13.75 8.29
N ILE A 66 -0.99 -13.79 7.21
CA ILE A 66 0.46 -13.57 7.25
C ILE A 66 0.78 -12.17 7.79
N TYR A 67 0.14 -11.14 7.24
CA TYR A 67 0.34 -9.76 7.65
C TYR A 67 0.04 -9.54 9.14
N ARG A 68 -1.12 -10.02 9.63
CA ARG A 68 -1.48 -9.93 11.05
C ARG A 68 -0.45 -10.64 11.93
N SER A 69 -0.03 -11.84 11.54
CA SER A 69 1.00 -12.58 12.27
C SER A 69 2.32 -11.81 12.38
N VAL A 70 2.75 -11.11 11.32
CA VAL A 70 3.94 -10.23 11.36
C VAL A 70 3.71 -9.04 12.28
N MET A 71 2.58 -8.36 12.14
CA MET A 71 2.26 -7.18 12.94
C MET A 71 2.16 -7.49 14.43
N ASP A 72 1.47 -8.57 14.80
CA ASP A 72 1.31 -8.99 16.19
C ASP A 72 2.65 -9.34 16.83
N SER A 73 3.59 -9.92 16.07
CA SER A 73 4.93 -10.24 16.61
C SER A 73 5.80 -8.99 16.84
N THR A 74 5.58 -7.92 16.05
CA THR A 74 6.49 -6.76 16.01
C THR A 74 5.96 -5.59 16.84
N VAL A 75 4.62 -5.47 16.97
CA VAL A 75 3.95 -4.34 17.64
C VAL A 75 3.50 -4.68 19.07
N LYS A 76 3.62 -5.94 19.52
CA LYS A 76 3.21 -6.39 20.88
C LYS A 76 3.81 -5.59 22.03
N LYS A 77 4.95 -4.93 21.85
CA LYS A 77 5.51 -4.04 22.88
C LYS A 77 4.84 -2.67 22.75
N PRO A 78 4.28 -2.08 23.83
CA PRO A 78 3.83 -0.68 23.86
C PRO A 78 5.04 0.26 23.83
N ALA A 79 5.84 0.17 22.77
CA ALA A 79 7.12 0.83 22.65
C ALA A 79 6.97 2.06 21.77
N GLY A 80 6.32 3.10 22.26
CA GLY A 80 6.36 4.43 21.64
C GLY A 80 5.88 4.53 20.18
N ARG A 81 6.25 5.66 19.55
CA ARG A 81 5.84 6.02 18.18
C ARG A 81 6.38 5.01 17.17
N TYR A 82 5.63 4.78 16.08
CA TYR A 82 6.12 4.01 14.93
C TYR A 82 7.36 4.70 14.36
N THR A 83 8.48 3.98 14.30
CA THR A 83 9.74 4.49 13.78
C THR A 83 10.03 3.90 12.40
N LEU A 84 10.88 4.57 11.62
CA LEU A 84 11.34 4.05 10.33
C LEU A 84 11.95 2.64 10.48
N GLN A 85 12.79 2.43 11.51
CA GLN A 85 13.41 1.14 11.78
C GLN A 85 12.39 0.03 12.00
N LYS A 86 11.32 0.28 12.77
CA LYS A 86 10.22 -0.68 12.94
C LYS A 86 9.53 -0.99 11.62
N GLY A 87 9.31 0.03 10.78
CA GLY A 87 8.73 -0.18 9.46
C GLY A 87 9.60 -1.02 8.54
N LEU A 88 10.93 -0.85 8.61
CA LEU A 88 11.87 -1.70 7.89
C LEU A 88 11.84 -3.14 8.41
N GLU A 89 11.82 -3.35 9.73
CA GLU A 89 11.74 -4.69 10.34
C GLU A 89 10.44 -5.41 9.94
N VAL A 90 9.29 -4.71 9.99
CA VAL A 90 8.00 -5.25 9.54
C VAL A 90 8.06 -5.65 8.06
N LYS A 91 8.58 -4.77 7.19
CA LYS A 91 8.73 -5.07 5.76
C LYS A 91 9.63 -6.27 5.52
N GLN A 92 10.75 -6.37 6.24
CA GLN A 92 11.67 -7.50 6.13
C GLN A 92 10.98 -8.82 6.52
N ARG A 93 10.35 -8.88 7.69
CA ARG A 93 9.65 -10.10 8.14
C ARG A 93 8.51 -10.50 7.21
N LEU A 94 7.76 -9.53 6.70
CA LEU A 94 6.69 -9.78 5.75
C LEU A 94 7.25 -10.35 4.44
N TRP A 95 8.31 -9.74 3.90
CA TRP A 95 9.00 -10.22 2.71
C TRP A 95 9.54 -11.65 2.88
N GLU A 96 10.15 -11.97 4.02
CA GLU A 96 10.61 -13.32 4.34
C GLU A 96 9.46 -14.34 4.39
N LYS A 97 8.35 -14.00 5.08
CA LYS A 97 7.18 -14.90 5.20
C LYS A 97 6.46 -15.14 3.87
N LEU A 98 6.51 -14.18 2.96
CA LEU A 98 5.94 -14.31 1.61
C LEU A 98 6.87 -15.08 0.66
N GLY A 99 7.98 -15.61 1.15
CA GLY A 99 8.90 -16.39 0.34
C GLY A 99 9.88 -15.56 -0.47
N ARG A 100 10.18 -14.33 -0.01
CA ARG A 100 11.14 -13.40 -0.62
C ARG A 100 10.81 -13.03 -2.07
N PRO A 101 9.61 -12.49 -2.34
CA PRO A 101 9.25 -12.11 -3.71
C PRO A 101 10.19 -11.03 -4.26
N ALA A 102 10.48 -11.12 -5.56
CA ALA A 102 11.21 -10.15 -6.35
C ALA A 102 10.55 -10.03 -7.74
N LEU A 103 10.70 -8.88 -8.37
CA LEU A 103 10.20 -8.65 -9.73
C LEU A 103 11.34 -8.86 -10.73
N LEU A 104 11.02 -9.55 -11.82
CA LEU A 104 11.87 -9.73 -12.98
C LEU A 104 11.23 -9.02 -14.17
N GLU A 105 11.95 -8.06 -14.74
CA GLU A 105 11.55 -7.34 -15.94
C GLU A 105 12.17 -8.03 -17.16
N THR A 106 11.38 -8.26 -18.20
CA THR A 106 11.84 -8.86 -19.46
C THR A 106 11.28 -8.06 -20.62
N GLU A 107 12.15 -7.42 -21.39
CA GLU A 107 11.78 -6.72 -22.62
C GLU A 107 11.31 -7.74 -23.68
N GLN A 108 10.13 -7.50 -24.21
CA GLN A 108 9.51 -8.28 -25.27
C GLN A 108 9.91 -7.72 -26.64
N PRO A 109 9.87 -8.53 -27.71
CA PRO A 109 10.26 -8.09 -29.07
C PRO A 109 9.46 -6.89 -29.61
N ASP A 110 8.26 -6.64 -29.08
CA ASP A 110 7.41 -5.51 -29.45
C ASP A 110 7.71 -4.24 -28.63
N GLY A 111 8.75 -4.26 -27.79
CA GLY A 111 9.16 -3.15 -26.93
C GLY A 111 8.37 -3.05 -25.61
N ARG A 112 7.45 -3.98 -25.31
CA ARG A 112 6.78 -4.02 -24.01
C ARG A 112 7.68 -4.64 -22.95
N VAL A 113 7.49 -4.28 -21.69
CA VAL A 113 8.17 -4.92 -20.56
C VAL A 113 7.19 -5.87 -19.88
N LEU A 114 7.53 -7.16 -19.84
CA LEU A 114 6.83 -8.16 -19.05
C LEU A 114 7.43 -8.17 -17.65
N ILE A 115 6.58 -7.93 -16.64
CA ILE A 115 6.96 -8.00 -15.23
C ILE A 115 6.46 -9.33 -14.67
N THR A 116 7.38 -10.20 -14.26
CA THR A 116 7.06 -11.49 -13.64
C THR A 116 7.56 -11.50 -12.20
N GLU A 117 6.80 -12.09 -11.28
CA GLU A 117 7.26 -12.31 -9.92
C GLU A 117 8.08 -13.59 -9.82
N ILE A 118 9.25 -13.49 -9.18
CA ILE A 118 10.16 -14.60 -8.90
C ILE A 118 10.51 -14.62 -7.42
N ARG A 119 11.11 -15.72 -6.96
CA ARG A 119 11.74 -15.77 -5.65
C ARG A 119 13.13 -15.14 -5.70
N SER A 120 13.42 -14.29 -4.73
CA SER A 120 14.73 -13.68 -4.55
C SER A 120 15.67 -14.61 -3.81
N GLU A 121 16.91 -14.69 -4.31
CA GLU A 121 18.04 -15.32 -3.62
C GLU A 121 18.72 -14.36 -2.62
N SER A 122 18.29 -13.09 -2.58
CA SER A 122 18.80 -12.11 -1.62
C SER A 122 18.48 -12.54 -0.18
N SER A 123 19.37 -12.14 0.74
CA SER A 123 19.11 -12.22 2.18
C SER A 123 18.37 -11.01 2.72
N VAL A 124 18.27 -9.92 1.94
CA VAL A 124 17.66 -8.65 2.35
C VAL A 124 16.58 -8.20 1.36
N PRO A 125 15.49 -7.56 1.84
CA PRO A 125 14.44 -7.05 0.99
C PRO A 125 14.94 -5.89 0.11
N PRO A 126 14.30 -5.63 -1.04
CA PRO A 126 14.62 -4.48 -1.89
C PRO A 126 14.56 -3.16 -1.12
N GLN A 127 15.68 -2.42 -1.13
CA GLN A 127 15.80 -1.12 -0.47
C GLN A 127 15.59 0.02 -1.46
N ILE A 128 14.34 0.19 -1.90
CA ILE A 128 13.98 1.29 -2.81
C ILE A 128 13.96 2.60 -2.01
N LYS A 129 14.89 3.50 -2.32
CA LYS A 129 14.89 4.88 -1.82
C LYS A 129 14.08 5.74 -2.77
N VAL A 130 12.90 6.15 -2.32
CA VAL A 130 12.07 7.12 -3.05
C VAL A 130 12.58 8.52 -2.71
N ASP A 131 12.87 9.33 -3.72
CA ASP A 131 13.24 10.73 -3.53
C ASP A 131 12.02 11.52 -3.04
N ILE A 132 12.09 11.97 -1.78
CA ILE A 132 11.07 12.80 -1.13
C ILE A 132 11.50 14.27 -1.02
N SER A 133 12.61 14.67 -1.66
CA SER A 133 13.17 16.03 -1.52
C SER A 133 12.21 17.13 -2.00
N LYS A 134 11.29 16.80 -2.91
CA LYS A 134 10.29 17.72 -3.46
C LYS A 134 8.92 17.59 -2.80
N GLU A 135 8.74 16.67 -1.85
CA GLU A 135 7.47 16.53 -1.15
C GLU A 135 7.28 17.66 -0.11
N PRO A 136 6.08 18.26 -0.01
CA PRO A 136 5.83 19.31 0.96
C PRO A 136 5.90 18.77 2.38
N LEU A 137 6.54 19.52 3.28
CA LEU A 137 6.63 19.15 4.69
C LEU A 137 5.23 19.01 5.32
N PRO A 138 5.01 18.01 6.20
CA PRO A 138 3.74 17.87 6.89
C PRO A 138 3.42 19.12 7.70
N LYS A 139 2.24 19.71 7.47
CA LYS A 139 1.77 20.83 8.28
C LYS A 139 1.59 20.37 9.73
N GLU A 140 2.30 20.99 10.66
CA GLU A 140 2.19 20.64 12.08
C GLU A 140 0.73 20.79 12.56
N PRO A 141 0.20 19.79 13.28
CA PRO A 141 -1.15 19.90 13.83
C PRO A 141 -1.17 21.06 14.83
N ARG A 142 -2.05 22.04 14.58
CA ARG A 142 -2.31 23.13 15.52
C ARG A 142 -2.67 22.54 16.88
N ARG A 143 -1.76 22.65 17.85
CA ARG A 143 -2.01 22.26 19.23
C ARG A 143 -3.19 23.07 19.74
N LYS A 144 -4.33 22.41 19.98
CA LYS A 144 -5.46 23.06 20.68
C LYS A 144 -4.97 23.38 22.09
N ARG A 145 -4.98 24.67 22.45
CA ARG A 145 -4.69 25.08 23.83
C ARG A 145 -5.70 24.40 24.76
N PRO A 146 -5.28 23.90 25.92
CA PRO A 146 -6.21 23.40 26.92
C PRO A 146 -7.22 24.51 27.24
N ARG A 147 -8.51 24.20 27.16
CA ARG A 147 -9.53 25.07 27.74
C ARG A 147 -9.43 24.88 29.26
N HIS A 148 -8.98 25.93 29.94
CA HIS A 148 -9.17 26.07 31.38
C HIS A 148 -10.65 26.28 31.69
#